data_AF-A0A7J8PTN3-F1
#
_entry.id   AF-A0A7J8PTN3-F1
#
_cell.length_a   1.000
_cell.length_b   1.000
_cell.length_c   1.000
_cell.angle_alpha   90.00
_cell.angle_beta   90.00
_cell.angle_gamma   90.00
#
_symmetry.space_group_name_H-M   'P 1'
#
loop_
_entity.id
_entity.type
_entity.pdbx_description
1 polymer ?
#
loop_
_entity_poly.entity_id
_entity_poly.type
_entity_poly.pdbx_seq_one_letter_code
_entity_poly.pdbx_strand_id
1 'polypeptide(L)'
;MIHQPSGGYSGQAKDMTIHTKQIVRVWDSLNALYCKHTGQSIDVIQKNMDRDYFMTPEEAKEFGLIDEVIDQRPMALVTDAVANEPKDRKDSKDKGSN
;
A
#
# COMPACT_ATOMS: atom_id res chain seq x y z
N MET A 1 6.38 -4.43 -4.92
CA MET A 1 7.84 -4.54 -5.06
C MET A 1 8.48 -3.51 -4.15
N ILE A 2 9.50 -3.90 -3.41
CA ILE A 2 10.34 -2.97 -2.64
C ILE A 2 11.78 -3.05 -3.15
N HIS A 3 12.51 -1.95 -3.07
CA HIS A 3 13.90 -1.88 -3.51
C HIS A 3 14.61 -0.67 -2.91
N GLN A 4 15.94 -0.70 -3.02
CA GLN A 4 16.85 0.37 -2.68
C GLN A 4 16.62 1.63 -3.50
N PRO A 5 16.86 2.82 -2.92
CA PRO A 5 16.81 4.05 -3.67
C PRO A 5 17.90 4.04 -4.75
N SER A 6 17.51 4.41 -5.96
CA SER A 6 18.44 4.60 -7.07
C SER A 6 18.95 6.03 -7.10
N GLY A 7 20.20 6.20 -7.53
CA GLY A 7 20.79 7.52 -7.76
C GLY A 7 22.04 7.46 -8.60
N GLY A 8 22.41 8.61 -9.16
CA GLY A 8 23.61 8.76 -9.96
C GLY A 8 24.03 10.22 -9.96
N TYR A 9 25.35 10.45 -9.91
CA TYR A 9 25.93 11.79 -9.99
C TYR A 9 27.27 11.72 -10.72
N SER A 10 27.53 12.72 -11.55
CA SER A 10 28.83 12.93 -12.20
C SER A 10 29.27 14.37 -11.96
N GLY A 11 30.49 14.58 -11.49
CA GLY A 11 31.01 15.91 -11.19
C GLY A 11 32.29 15.86 -10.36
N GLN A 12 32.60 16.94 -9.65
CA GLN A 12 33.78 17.01 -8.81
C GLN A 12 33.72 15.95 -7.69
N ALA A 13 34.88 15.44 -7.27
CA ALA A 13 34.96 14.43 -6.21
C ALA A 13 34.31 14.88 -4.89
N LYS A 14 34.39 16.19 -4.59
CA LYS A 14 33.78 16.79 -3.39
C LYS A 14 32.26 16.72 -3.45
N ASP A 15 31.67 17.02 -4.60
CA ASP A 15 30.21 16.96 -4.79
C ASP A 15 29.72 15.51 -4.83
N MET A 16 30.48 14.61 -5.47
CA MET A 16 30.21 13.17 -5.42
C MET A 16 30.11 12.67 -3.97
N THR A 17 31.01 13.12 -3.10
CA THR A 17 30.98 12.76 -1.68
C THR A 17 29.71 13.26 -0.98
N ILE A 18 29.23 14.46 -1.31
CA ILE A 18 27.98 15.02 -0.76
C ILE A 18 26.79 14.18 -1.20
N HIS A 19 26.72 13.83 -2.49
CA HIS A 19 25.65 13.01 -3.04
C HIS A 19 25.65 11.58 -2.48
N THR A 20 26.83 10.95 -2.33
CA THR A 20 26.94 9.64 -1.68
C THR A 20 26.47 9.68 -0.23
N LYS A 21 26.81 10.72 0.54
CA LYS A 21 26.28 10.86 1.91
C LYS A 21 24.76 11.03 1.94
N GLN A 22 24.20 11.74 0.96
CA GLN A 22 22.77 11.93 0.88
C GLN A 22 22.04 10.63 0.53
N ILE A 23 22.55 9.82 -0.40
CA ILE A 23 21.90 8.55 -0.75
C ILE A 23 21.91 7.55 0.42
N VAL A 24 22.98 7.51 1.21
CA VAL A 24 23.04 6.72 2.45
C VAL A 24 21.99 7.18 3.46
N ARG A 25 21.85 8.50 3.66
CA ARG A 25 20.81 9.04 4.56
C ARG A 25 19.40 8.68 4.12
N VAL A 26 19.13 8.72 2.81
CA VAL A 26 17.84 8.32 2.25
C VAL A 26 17.60 6.83 2.47
N TRP A 27 18.60 5.98 2.21
CA TRP A 27 18.55 4.54 2.47
C TRP A 27 18.20 4.24 3.93
N ASP A 28 18.91 4.84 4.89
CA ASP A 28 18.67 4.63 6.32
C ASP A 28 17.27 5.09 6.74
N SER A 29 16.82 6.24 6.22
CA SER A 29 15.50 6.80 6.53
C SER A 29 14.37 5.92 5.98
N LEU A 30 14.52 5.41 4.76
CA LEU A 30 13.55 4.50 4.17
C LEU A 30 13.49 3.19 4.93
N ASN A 31 14.63 2.58 5.26
CA ASN A 31 14.66 1.32 6.00
C ASN A 31 14.00 1.46 7.38
N ALA A 32 14.25 2.58 8.09
CA ALA A 32 13.58 2.86 9.37
C ALA A 32 12.05 3.02 9.22
N LEU A 33 11.60 3.66 8.12
CA LEU A 33 10.18 3.81 7.82
C LEU A 33 9.53 2.45 7.56
N TYR A 34 10.16 1.59 6.76
CA TYR A 34 9.67 0.24 6.52
C TYR A 34 9.57 -0.54 7.82
N CYS A 35 10.62 -0.57 8.65
CA CYS A 35 10.59 -1.25 9.95
C CYS A 35 9.40 -0.79 10.81
N LYS A 36 9.18 0.53 10.87
CA LYS A 36 8.09 1.12 11.66
C LYS A 36 6.71 0.66 11.20
N HIS A 37 6.49 0.57 9.89
CA HIS A 37 5.16 0.29 9.34
C HIS A 37 4.89 -1.20 9.12
N THR A 38 5.92 -2.00 8.86
CA THR A 38 5.77 -3.44 8.65
C THR A 38 5.97 -4.27 9.91
N GLY A 39 6.60 -3.69 10.95
CA GLY A 39 7.01 -4.43 12.14
C GLY A 39 8.21 -5.37 11.92
N GLN A 40 8.80 -5.37 10.73
CA GLN A 40 9.98 -6.18 10.41
C GLN A 40 11.24 -5.61 11.06
N SER A 41 12.22 -6.49 11.34
CA SER A 41 13.52 -6.05 11.82
C SER A 41 14.32 -5.33 10.72
N ILE A 42 15.27 -4.50 11.13
CA ILE A 42 16.14 -3.77 10.20
C ILE A 42 16.91 -4.70 9.26
N ASP A 43 17.37 -5.85 9.76
CA ASP A 43 18.11 -6.83 8.96
C ASP A 43 17.24 -7.44 7.86
N VAL A 44 15.96 -7.72 8.16
CA VAL A 44 14.99 -8.25 7.19
C VAL A 44 14.69 -7.20 6.12
N ILE A 45 14.48 -5.94 6.52
CA ILE A 45 14.23 -4.85 5.57
C ILE A 45 15.43 -4.63 4.66
N GLN A 46 16.64 -4.49 5.21
CA GLN A 46 17.86 -4.25 4.43
C GLN A 46 18.12 -5.38 3.43
N LYS A 47 17.96 -6.64 3.86
CA LYS A 47 18.15 -7.80 2.99
C LYS A 47 17.17 -7.81 1.81
N ASN A 48 15.91 -7.51 2.07
CA ASN A 48 14.86 -7.56 1.04
C ASN A 48 14.80 -6.28 0.19
N MET A 49 15.37 -5.17 0.66
CA MET A 49 15.49 -3.93 -0.12
C MET A 49 16.79 -3.83 -0.91
N ASP A 50 17.78 -4.70 -0.73
CA ASP A 50 19.08 -4.59 -1.45
C ASP A 50 18.93 -4.72 -2.98
N ARG A 51 17.91 -5.46 -3.43
CA ARG A 51 17.54 -5.63 -4.84
C ARG A 51 16.03 -5.58 -4.97
N ASP A 52 15.57 -5.52 -6.22
CA ASP A 52 14.15 -5.62 -6.53
C ASP A 52 13.55 -6.89 -5.93
N TYR A 53 12.69 -6.72 -4.94
CA TYR A 53 11.98 -7.80 -4.29
C TYR A 53 10.48 -7.70 -4.60
N PHE A 54 10.04 -8.61 -5.48
CA PHE A 54 8.66 -8.73 -5.92
C PHE A 54 7.88 -9.60 -4.94
N MET A 55 6.64 -9.21 -4.69
CA MET A 55 5.73 -9.90 -3.78
C MET A 55 4.35 -9.98 -4.42
N THR A 56 3.65 -11.09 -4.22
CA THR A 56 2.20 -11.16 -4.42
C THR A 56 1.48 -10.32 -3.36
N PRO A 57 0.17 -10.04 -3.51
CA PRO A 57 -0.60 -9.37 -2.47
C PRO A 57 -0.57 -10.11 -1.12
N GLU A 58 -0.61 -11.44 -1.14
CA GLU A 58 -0.56 -12.28 0.06
C GLU A 58 0.79 -12.16 0.76
N GLU A 59 1.89 -12.24 0.01
CA GLU A 59 3.25 -12.05 0.53
C GLU A 59 3.43 -10.63 1.09
N ALA A 60 2.88 -9.61 0.41
CA ALA A 60 2.93 -8.24 0.89
C ALA A 60 2.16 -8.04 2.21
N LYS A 61 1.02 -8.74 2.37
CA LYS A 61 0.26 -8.76 3.62
C LYS A 61 1.05 -9.44 4.74
N GLU A 62 1.62 -10.62 4.48
CA GLU A 62 2.45 -11.34 5.45
C GLU A 62 3.70 -10.54 5.84
N PHE A 63 4.29 -9.82 4.89
CA PHE A 63 5.42 -8.93 5.13
C PHE A 63 5.05 -7.73 6.02
N GLY A 64 3.76 -7.37 6.09
CA GLY A 64 3.25 -6.22 6.83
C GLY A 64 3.18 -4.93 6.03
N LEU A 65 3.23 -5.01 4.68
CA LEU A 65 3.08 -3.83 3.82
C LEU A 65 1.63 -3.37 3.69
N ILE A 66 0.68 -4.29 3.82
CA ILE A 66 -0.76 -4.05 3.71
C ILE A 66 -1.51 -4.92 4.73
N ASP A 67 -2.70 -4.48 5.13
CA ASP A 67 -3.49 -5.19 6.15
C ASP A 67 -4.39 -6.28 5.53
N GLU A 68 -4.95 -6.03 4.35
CA GLU A 68 -5.93 -6.92 3.70
C GLU A 68 -5.80 -6.92 2.17
N VAL A 69 -6.17 -8.05 1.57
CA VAL A 69 -6.33 -8.23 0.12
C VAL A 69 -7.82 -8.35 -0.16
N ILE A 70 -8.35 -7.52 -1.06
CA ILE A 70 -9.79 -7.40 -1.32
C ILE A 70 -10.08 -7.81 -2.76
N ASP A 71 -10.75 -8.94 -2.96
CA ASP A 71 -11.13 -9.43 -4.29
C ASP A 71 -12.43 -8.82 -4.82
N GLN A 72 -13.37 -8.53 -3.92
CA GLN A 72 -14.66 -7.92 -4.23
C GLN A 72 -14.98 -6.82 -3.24
N ARG A 73 -15.69 -5.79 -3.70
CA ARG A 73 -16.10 -4.66 -2.84
C ARG A 73 -16.84 -5.20 -1.61
N PRO A 74 -16.35 -4.96 -0.39
CA PRO A 74 -17.04 -5.40 0.81
C PRO A 74 -18.32 -4.59 0.95
N MET A 75 -19.48 -5.23 0.86
CA MET A 75 -20.77 -4.55 0.99
C MET A 75 -20.92 -3.81 2.33
N ALA A 76 -20.23 -4.28 3.37
CA ALA A 76 -20.19 -3.66 4.69
C ALA A 76 -19.57 -2.25 4.70
N LEU A 77 -18.73 -1.89 3.71
CA LEU A 77 -18.10 -0.56 3.61
C LEU A 77 -18.90 0.42 2.72
N VAL A 78 -20.03 -0.02 2.14
CA VAL A 78 -20.84 0.75 1.16
C VAL A 78 -22.05 1.42 1.80
N THR A 79 -22.33 1.15 3.08
CA THR A 79 -23.51 1.64 3.79
C THR A 79 -23.59 3.16 3.88
N ASP A 80 -22.46 3.85 3.75
CA ASP A 80 -22.37 5.30 3.97
C ASP A 80 -22.77 6.11 2.72
N ALA A 81 -22.85 5.49 1.54
CA ALA A 81 -23.07 6.20 0.28
C ALA A 81 -24.48 6.07 -0.31
N VAL A 82 -25.33 5.14 0.18
CA VAL A 82 -26.64 4.84 -0.44
C VAL A 82 -27.82 4.82 0.54
N ALA A 83 -27.59 5.19 1.81
CA ALA A 83 -28.66 5.30 2.80
C ALA A 83 -29.42 6.63 2.66
N ASN A 84 -30.12 6.83 1.53
CA ASN A 84 -31.26 7.76 1.40
C ASN A 84 -31.95 7.57 0.03
N GLU A 85 -32.57 6.41 -0.20
CA GLU A 85 -33.79 6.38 -0.99
C GLU A 85 -34.83 5.45 -0.34
N PRO A 86 -36.02 5.96 0.04
CA PRO A 86 -37.08 5.12 0.54
C PRO A 86 -37.67 4.28 -0.59
N LYS A 87 -37.53 2.95 -0.48
CA LYS A 87 -38.33 2.01 -1.29
C LYS A 87 -39.78 2.07 -0.83
N ASP A 88 -40.58 2.93 -1.45
CA ASP A 88 -42.04 2.85 -1.36
C ASP A 88 -42.52 1.57 -2.05
N ARG A 89 -42.84 0.56 -1.22
CA ARG A 89 -43.74 -0.52 -1.58
C ARG A 89 -45.16 0.04 -1.66
N LYS A 90 -45.79 -0.06 -2.82
CA LYS A 90 -47.24 -0.23 -2.89
C LYS A 90 -47.57 -1.48 -3.69
N ASP A 91 -47.74 -2.56 -2.94
CA ASP A 91 -48.64 -3.64 -3.32
C ASP A 91 -50.05 -3.04 -3.44
N SER A 92 -50.58 -2.94 -4.65
CA SER A 92 -52.02 -2.80 -4.88
C SER A 92 -52.51 -3.98 -5.70
N LYS A 93 -52.92 -5.03 -4.98
CA LYS A 93 -53.95 -5.95 -5.45
C LYS A 93 -55.28 -5.19 -5.50
N ASP A 94 -55.89 -5.07 -6.68
CA ASP A 94 -57.35 -5.04 -6.84
C ASP A 94 -57.68 -5.49 -8.27
N LYS A 95 -58.11 -6.75 -8.45
CA LYS A 95 -59.50 -7.19 -8.69
C LYS A 95 -60.10 -6.73 -10.01
N GLY A 96 -60.24 -7.71 -10.93
CA GLY A 96 -61.53 -8.18 -11.45
C GLY A 96 -62.39 -7.24 -12.32
N SER A 97 -62.80 -7.82 -13.47
CA SER A 97 -63.95 -7.43 -14.33
C SER A 97 -63.66 -6.22 -15.23
N ASN A 98 -63.94 -6.21 -16.53
CA ASN A 98 -64.83 -6.99 -17.41
C ASN A 98 -64.26 -6.92 -18.83
#